data_AF-A0A2D8SB59-F1
#
_entry.id   AF-A0A2D8SB59-F1
#
_cell.length_a   1.000
_cell.length_b   1.000
_cell.length_c   1.000
_cell.angle_alpha   90.00
_cell.angle_beta   90.00
_cell.angle_gamma   90.00
#
_symmetry.space_group_name_H-M   'P 1'
#
loop_
_entity.id
_entity.type
_entity.pdbx_description
1 polymer ?
#
loop_
_entity_poly.entity_id
_entity_poly.type
_entity_poly.pdbx_seq_one_letter_code
_entity_poly.pdbx_strand_id
1 'polypeptide(L)'
;MAEIRLSTIIQPHEDAIRVIESVRNMFPEWVPDSLPESSTFPQSRQKIVLEGECETLDNLLDSARDQRILDTALDAMSMNMRGDSTNFSISRQAAMAGKLSFVLEERPLGGDIEVGIVMEGLAEWLEKVTWHPGRDSVPRFVGDGLSMSEQGDPTEWFDKRGNPTMNDD
;
A
#
# COMPACT_ATOMS: atom_id res chain seq x y z
N MET A 1 -6.73 4.67 -18.87
CA MET A 1 -5.41 4.07 -18.54
C MET A 1 -5.07 4.57 -17.15
N ALA A 2 -4.65 3.68 -16.25
CA ALA A 2 -4.30 4.10 -14.89
C ALA A 2 -2.93 4.77 -14.90
N GLU A 3 -2.80 5.91 -14.23
CA GLU A 3 -1.52 6.52 -13.92
C GLU A 3 -1.14 6.12 -12.49
N ILE A 4 -0.04 5.39 -12.33
CA ILE A 4 0.48 4.97 -11.03
C ILE A 4 1.84 5.63 -10.82
N ARG A 5 1.96 6.43 -9.76
CA ARG A 5 3.20 7.09 -9.36
C ARG A 5 3.65 6.57 -8.01
N LEU A 6 4.95 6.29 -7.91
CA LEU A 6 5.58 5.89 -6.66
C LEU A 6 6.53 6.99 -6.21
N SER A 7 6.57 7.25 -4.90
CA SER A 7 7.55 8.14 -4.29
C SER A 7 8.12 7.52 -3.01
N THR A 8 9.41 7.69 -2.76
CA THR A 8 10.05 7.31 -1.50
C THR A 8 11.21 8.23 -1.18
N ILE A 9 11.55 8.34 0.11
CA ILE A 9 12.66 9.17 0.57
C ILE A 9 13.83 8.29 1.00
N ILE A 10 14.99 8.55 0.43
CA ILE A 10 16.27 8.04 0.89
C ILE A 10 16.84 9.02 1.91
N GLN A 11 16.98 8.59 3.15
CA GLN A 11 17.64 9.36 4.19
C GLN A 11 19.16 9.34 4.02
N PRO A 12 19.88 10.32 4.60
CA PRO A 12 21.35 10.34 4.60
C PRO A 12 21.99 9.05 5.15
N HIS A 13 21.37 8.40 6.12
CA HIS A 13 21.93 7.21 6.77
C HIS A 13 21.56 5.89 6.08
N GLU A 14 20.84 5.94 4.95
CA GLU A 14 20.32 4.75 4.27
C GLU A 14 21.14 4.35 3.04
N ASP A 15 21.16 3.05 2.77
CA ASP A 15 21.73 2.51 1.54
C ASP A 15 20.70 2.64 0.41
N ALA A 16 21.06 3.38 -0.64
CA ALA A 16 20.16 3.63 -1.77
C ALA A 16 19.79 2.35 -2.54
N ILE A 17 20.72 1.40 -2.66
CA ILE A 17 20.47 0.14 -3.36
C ILE A 17 19.42 -0.64 -2.59
N ARG A 18 19.53 -0.72 -1.26
CA ARG A 18 18.53 -1.40 -0.42
C ARG A 18 17.17 -0.72 -0.46
N VAL A 19 17.11 0.61 -0.54
CA VAL A 19 15.83 1.33 -0.73
C VAL A 19 15.19 0.91 -2.05
N ILE A 20 15.95 0.92 -3.15
CA ILE A 20 15.44 0.58 -4.48
C ILE A 20 14.98 -0.88 -4.54
N GLU A 21 15.78 -1.81 -4.00
CA GLU A 21 15.41 -3.23 -3.90
C GLU A 21 14.12 -3.42 -3.12
N SER A 22 13.96 -2.67 -2.03
CA SER A 22 12.74 -2.71 -1.24
C SER A 22 11.51 -2.23 -2.03
N VAL A 23 11.62 -1.19 -2.85
CA VAL A 23 10.50 -0.76 -3.70
C VAL A 23 10.19 -1.84 -4.73
N ARG A 24 11.23 -2.40 -5.36
CA ARG A 24 11.10 -3.43 -6.40
C ARG A 24 10.55 -4.75 -5.91
N ASN A 25 10.69 -5.07 -4.63
CA ASN A 25 10.02 -6.24 -4.05
C ASN A 25 8.50 -6.16 -4.14
N MET A 26 7.92 -4.95 -4.13
CA MET A 26 6.47 -4.74 -4.31
C MET A 26 6.13 -4.30 -5.74
N PHE A 27 7.05 -3.61 -6.42
CA PHE A 27 6.88 -3.05 -7.77
C PHE A 27 8.06 -3.42 -8.69
N PRO A 28 8.12 -4.66 -9.20
CA PRO A 28 9.31 -5.18 -9.89
C PRO A 28 9.75 -4.37 -11.11
N GLU A 29 8.79 -3.80 -11.84
CA GLU A 29 8.98 -2.98 -13.03
C GLU A 29 9.33 -1.52 -12.73
N TRP A 30 9.30 -1.09 -11.47
CA TRP A 30 9.57 0.30 -11.11
C TRP A 30 11.02 0.69 -11.42
N VAL A 31 11.15 1.82 -12.09
CA VAL A 31 12.41 2.48 -12.40
C VAL A 31 12.33 3.92 -11.89
N PRO A 32 13.23 4.32 -10.96
CA PRO A 32 13.25 5.70 -10.48
C PRO A 32 13.74 6.65 -11.59
N ASP A 33 13.18 7.86 -11.62
CA ASP A 33 13.51 8.92 -12.57
C ASP A 33 14.99 9.34 -12.50
N SER A 34 15.61 9.17 -11.34
CA SER A 34 17.04 9.36 -11.15
C SER A 34 17.61 8.33 -10.17
N LEU A 35 18.82 7.84 -10.47
CA LEU A 35 19.55 6.97 -9.56
C LEU A 35 20.53 7.82 -8.74
N PRO A 36 20.51 7.71 -7.40
CA PRO A 36 21.48 8.39 -6.57
C PRO A 36 22.86 7.74 -6.74
N GLU A 37 23.92 8.54 -6.62
CA GLU A 37 25.28 8.00 -6.60
C GLU A 37 25.50 7.06 -5.41
N SER A 38 26.23 5.98 -5.64
CA SER A 38 26.66 5.07 -4.58
C SER A 38 27.63 5.80 -3.64
N SER A 39 27.42 5.70 -2.33
CA SER A 39 28.30 6.30 -1.33
C SER A 39 28.72 5.27 -0.28
N THR A 40 29.93 5.43 0.27
CA THR A 40 30.45 4.64 1.40
C THR A 40 30.48 5.50 2.66
N PHE A 41 30.34 4.89 3.84
CA PHE A 41 30.39 5.63 5.10
C PHE A 41 31.83 6.08 5.45
N PRO A 42 32.04 7.29 5.99
CA PRO A 42 31.05 8.35 6.24
C PRO A 42 30.63 9.06 4.94
N GLN A 43 29.35 9.42 4.84
CA GLN A 43 28.79 10.09 3.66
C GLN A 43 28.05 11.38 4.05
N SER A 44 28.02 12.35 3.12
CA SER A 44 27.46 13.70 3.29
C SER A 44 26.20 13.94 2.45
N ARG A 45 25.59 12.87 1.93
CA ARG A 45 24.41 12.96 1.06
C ARG A 45 23.25 13.53 1.87
N GLN A 46 22.55 14.50 1.28
CA GLN A 46 21.29 14.97 1.85
C GLN A 46 20.18 13.95 1.61
N LYS A 47 18.99 14.19 2.17
CA LYS A 47 17.80 13.41 1.81
C LYS A 47 17.53 13.54 0.31
N ILE A 48 17.17 12.43 -0.34
CA ILE A 48 16.82 12.39 -1.76
C ILE A 48 15.41 11.83 -1.87
N VAL A 49 14.55 12.48 -2.65
CA VAL A 49 13.25 11.94 -3.03
C VAL A 49 13.47 11.17 -4.33
N LEU A 50 13.05 9.90 -4.35
CA LEU A 50 12.96 9.11 -5.56
C LEU A 50 11.51 9.03 -5.99
N GLU A 51 11.27 9.37 -7.25
CA GLU A 51 9.97 9.28 -7.89
C GLU A 51 10.10 8.38 -9.12
N GLY A 52 9.00 7.78 -9.54
CA GLY A 52 8.92 7.06 -10.79
C GLY A 52 7.54 6.47 -11.02
N GLU A 53 7.26 6.09 -12.26
CA GLU A 53 5.99 5.50 -12.66
C GLU A 53 6.04 3.97 -12.58
N CYS A 54 4.87 3.36 -12.48
CA CYS A 54 4.68 1.91 -12.47
C CYS A 54 3.54 1.55 -13.42
N GLU A 55 3.60 0.40 -14.08
CA GLU A 55 2.56 0.00 -15.03
C GLU A 55 1.41 -0.75 -14.34
N THR A 56 1.69 -1.46 -13.24
CA THR A 56 0.71 -2.28 -12.54
C THR A 56 0.90 -2.28 -11.01
N LEU A 57 -0.10 -2.81 -10.30
CA LEU A 57 -0.04 -3.12 -8.86
C LEU A 57 -0.11 -4.64 -8.61
N ASP A 58 0.04 -5.48 -9.63
CA ASP A 58 -0.25 -6.92 -9.55
C ASP A 58 0.52 -7.61 -8.42
N ASN A 59 1.83 -7.36 -8.30
CA ASN A 59 2.65 -7.99 -7.27
C ASN A 59 2.30 -7.51 -5.84
N LEU A 60 1.85 -6.26 -5.69
CA LEU A 60 1.31 -5.75 -4.43
C LEU A 60 -0.03 -6.45 -4.10
N LEU A 61 -0.92 -6.59 -5.08
CA LEU A 61 -2.22 -7.25 -4.91
C LEU A 61 -2.08 -8.75 -4.64
N ASP A 62 -1.11 -9.42 -5.25
CA ASP A 62 -0.75 -10.80 -4.96
C ASP A 62 -0.23 -10.94 -3.52
N SER A 63 0.61 -10.02 -3.07
CA SER A 63 1.04 -9.97 -1.67
C SER A 63 -0.16 -9.79 -0.72
N ALA A 64 -1.14 -8.95 -1.07
CA ALA A 64 -2.37 -8.78 -0.28
C ALA A 64 -3.21 -10.07 -0.23
N ARG A 65 -3.32 -10.79 -1.36
CA ARG A 65 -4.02 -12.09 -1.47
C ARG A 65 -3.35 -13.15 -0.61
N ASP A 66 -2.04 -13.32 -0.75
CA ASP A 66 -1.26 -14.32 -0.03
C ASP A 66 -1.30 -14.09 1.48
N GLN A 67 -1.30 -12.82 1.89
CA GLN A 67 -1.43 -12.42 3.29
C GLN A 67 -2.88 -12.41 3.79
N ARG A 68 -3.88 -12.61 2.91
CA ARG A 68 -5.31 -12.56 3.22
C ARG A 68 -5.78 -11.23 3.83
N ILE A 69 -5.25 -10.12 3.32
CA ILE A 69 -5.55 -8.76 3.80
C ILE A 69 -6.24 -7.89 2.73
N LEU A 70 -7.01 -8.50 1.83
CA LEU A 70 -7.65 -7.76 0.72
C LEU A 70 -8.70 -6.76 1.17
N ASP A 71 -9.40 -7.02 2.27
CA ASP A 71 -10.31 -6.04 2.87
C ASP A 71 -9.54 -4.84 3.45
N THR A 72 -8.44 -5.09 4.16
CA THR A 72 -7.52 -4.03 4.60
C THR A 72 -6.95 -3.26 3.42
N ALA A 73 -6.65 -3.93 2.30
CA ALA A 73 -6.18 -3.27 1.09
C ALA A 73 -7.26 -2.38 0.47
N LEU A 74 -8.52 -2.85 0.39
CA LEU A 74 -9.64 -2.02 -0.07
C LEU A 74 -9.76 -0.76 0.79
N ASP A 75 -9.74 -0.92 2.11
CA ASP A 75 -9.90 0.19 3.05
C ASP A 75 -8.71 1.16 2.96
N ALA A 76 -7.48 0.66 3.03
CA ALA A 76 -6.28 1.50 3.03
C ALA A 76 -6.09 2.25 1.70
N MET A 77 -6.36 1.59 0.57
CA MET A 77 -6.21 2.19 -0.76
C MET A 77 -7.34 3.18 -1.08
N SER A 78 -8.50 3.06 -0.45
CA SER A 78 -9.64 3.96 -0.66
C SER A 78 -9.79 5.07 0.39
N MET A 79 -9.09 4.97 1.52
CA MET A 79 -9.19 5.91 2.65
C MET A 79 -9.00 7.38 2.25
N ASN A 80 -8.05 7.68 1.37
CA ASN A 80 -7.77 9.05 0.90
C ASN A 80 -8.33 9.33 -0.50
N MET A 81 -9.27 8.52 -0.98
CA MET A 81 -9.79 8.64 -2.32
C MET A 81 -10.60 9.94 -2.50
N ARG A 82 -10.34 10.64 -3.62
CA ARG A 82 -11.04 11.86 -4.04
C ARG A 82 -11.41 11.71 -5.51
N GLY A 83 -12.65 11.29 -5.75
CA GLY A 83 -13.12 10.92 -7.09
C GLY A 83 -12.26 9.78 -7.66
N ASP A 84 -11.66 10.02 -8.82
CA ASP A 84 -10.85 9.06 -9.57
C ASP A 84 -9.35 9.06 -9.19
N SER A 85 -9.03 9.56 -8.00
CA SER A 85 -7.65 9.61 -7.50
C SER A 85 -7.55 9.13 -6.05
N THR A 86 -6.45 8.48 -5.70
CA THR A 86 -6.14 8.12 -4.30
C THR A 86 -4.64 8.11 -4.06
N ASN A 87 -4.25 8.16 -2.79
CA ASN A 87 -2.89 7.89 -2.35
C ASN A 87 -2.92 7.04 -1.07
N PHE A 88 -1.94 6.17 -0.94
CA PHE A 88 -1.70 5.39 0.27
C PHE A 88 -0.21 5.12 0.41
N SER A 89 0.20 4.70 1.60
CA SER A 89 1.60 4.40 1.90
C SER A 89 1.76 2.97 2.38
N ILE A 90 2.89 2.35 2.03
CA ILE A 90 3.29 1.03 2.51
C ILE A 90 4.67 1.08 3.16
N SER A 91 4.90 0.22 4.15
CA SER A 91 6.17 0.17 4.87
C SER A 91 7.30 -0.35 3.98
N ARG A 92 8.39 0.43 3.87
CA ARG A 92 9.57 0.00 3.15
C ARG A 92 10.26 -1.17 3.85
N GLN A 93 10.29 -1.21 5.18
CA GLN A 93 10.86 -2.36 5.88
C GLN A 93 10.08 -3.66 5.64
N ALA A 94 8.74 -3.60 5.59
CA ALA A 94 7.93 -4.76 5.24
C ALA A 94 8.17 -5.18 3.79
N ALA A 95 8.20 -4.23 2.85
CA ALA A 95 8.46 -4.49 1.44
C ALA A 95 9.84 -5.13 1.22
N MET A 96 10.87 -4.70 1.96
CA MET A 96 12.20 -5.32 1.93
C MET A 96 12.17 -6.80 2.36
N ALA A 97 11.24 -7.18 3.25
CA ALA A 97 10.99 -8.56 3.65
C ALA A 97 9.99 -9.32 2.74
N GLY A 98 9.56 -8.70 1.64
CA GLY A 98 8.55 -9.27 0.73
C GLY A 98 7.15 -9.33 1.34
N LYS A 99 6.82 -8.40 2.24
CA LYS A 99 5.53 -8.30 2.92
C LYS A 99 4.85 -6.97 2.62
N LEU A 100 3.54 -7.02 2.44
CA LEU A 100 2.71 -5.83 2.32
C LEU A 100 2.24 -5.39 3.70
N SER A 101 2.52 -4.14 4.06
CA SER A 101 2.00 -3.51 5.27
C SER A 101 1.66 -2.06 4.96
N PHE A 102 0.41 -1.68 5.11
CA PHE A 102 -0.04 -0.30 4.93
C PHE A 102 0.44 0.58 6.11
N VAL A 103 0.69 1.86 5.82
CA VAL A 103 1.03 2.90 6.79
C VAL A 103 -0.13 3.88 6.81
N LEU A 104 -0.83 3.99 7.94
CA LEU A 104 -2.03 4.82 8.08
C LEU A 104 -1.75 6.12 8.83
N GLU A 105 -0.89 6.08 9.85
CA GLU A 105 -0.59 7.23 10.70
C GLU A 105 0.89 7.65 10.63
N GLU A 106 1.69 7.20 11.59
CA GLU A 106 3.07 7.64 11.77
C GLU A 106 4.01 6.94 10.79
N ARG A 107 4.90 7.72 10.17
CA ARG A 107 5.91 7.18 9.26
C ARG A 107 6.81 6.21 10.01
N PRO A 108 6.92 4.94 9.56
CA PRO A 108 7.70 3.94 10.24
C PRO A 108 9.20 4.26 10.14
N LEU A 109 9.96 3.71 11.09
CA LEU A 109 11.42 3.66 10.99
C LEU A 109 11.81 2.96 9.68
N GLY A 110 12.72 3.57 8.93
CA GLY A 110 13.13 3.06 7.61
C GLY A 110 12.14 3.41 6.48
N GLY A 111 11.19 4.32 6.74
CA GLY A 111 10.41 5.01 5.72
C GLY A 111 9.31 4.20 5.04
N ASP A 112 8.64 4.88 4.12
CA ASP A 112 7.47 4.44 3.39
C ASP A 112 7.69 4.52 1.88
N ILE A 113 6.82 3.82 1.15
CA ILE A 113 6.63 3.95 -0.29
C ILE A 113 5.23 4.53 -0.45
N GLU A 114 5.14 5.76 -0.94
CA GLU A 114 3.90 6.43 -1.27
C GLU A 114 3.47 6.01 -2.68
N VAL A 115 2.22 5.59 -2.81
CA VAL A 115 1.60 5.11 -4.05
C VAL A 115 0.44 6.04 -4.38
N GLY A 116 0.54 6.73 -5.50
CA GLY A 116 -0.56 7.52 -6.07
C GLY A 116 -1.17 6.80 -7.26
N ILE A 117 -2.50 6.79 -7.35
CA ILE A 117 -3.24 6.23 -8.48
C ILE A 117 -4.23 7.27 -8.98
N VAL A 118 -4.28 7.46 -10.30
CA VAL A 118 -5.34 8.21 -10.97
C VAL A 118 -5.93 7.36 -12.09
N MET A 119 -7.23 7.07 -12.03
CA MET A 119 -7.93 6.32 -13.07
C MET A 119 -9.44 6.53 -13.02
N GLU A 120 -10.08 6.60 -14.18
CA GLU A 120 -11.54 6.58 -14.29
C GLU A 120 -12.12 5.29 -13.70
N GLY A 121 -13.12 5.42 -12.82
CA GLY A 121 -13.77 4.27 -12.17
C GLY A 121 -12.90 3.62 -11.10
N LEU A 122 -12.08 4.42 -10.40
CA LEU A 122 -11.12 3.94 -9.40
C LEU A 122 -11.80 3.11 -8.30
N ALA A 123 -12.98 3.55 -7.82
CA ALA A 123 -13.71 2.85 -6.77
C ALA A 123 -14.11 1.43 -7.20
N GLU A 124 -14.77 1.29 -8.35
CA GLU A 124 -15.20 -0.02 -8.86
C GLU A 124 -14.00 -0.90 -9.21
N TRP A 125 -12.90 -0.29 -9.68
CA TRP A 125 -11.67 -1.01 -9.92
C TRP A 125 -11.06 -1.57 -8.63
N LEU A 126 -10.96 -0.76 -7.56
CA LEU A 126 -10.47 -1.19 -6.25
C LEU A 126 -11.31 -2.34 -5.68
N GLU A 127 -12.63 -2.22 -5.73
CA GLU A 127 -13.56 -3.27 -5.28
C GLU A 127 -13.33 -4.58 -6.03
N LYS A 128 -13.13 -4.50 -7.36
CA LYS A 128 -12.89 -5.66 -8.22
C LYS A 128 -11.53 -6.31 -7.95
N VAL A 129 -10.45 -5.53 -7.86
CA VAL A 129 -9.10 -6.10 -7.69
C VAL A 129 -8.84 -6.64 -6.28
N THR A 130 -9.60 -6.14 -5.29
CA THR A 130 -9.58 -6.61 -3.90
C THR A 130 -10.64 -7.67 -3.59
N TRP A 131 -11.44 -8.09 -4.57
CA TRP A 131 -12.48 -9.09 -4.33
C TRP A 131 -11.90 -10.44 -3.90
N HIS A 132 -12.55 -11.09 -2.94
CA HIS A 132 -12.27 -12.46 -2.53
C HIS A 132 -13.57 -13.18 -2.10
N PRO A 133 -13.59 -14.53 -2.06
CA PRO A 133 -14.81 -15.31 -1.80
C PRO A 133 -15.50 -15.05 -0.44
N GLY A 134 -14.81 -14.44 0.52
CA GLY A 134 -15.44 -14.05 1.80
C GLY A 134 -16.57 -13.03 1.60
N ARG A 135 -16.48 -12.24 0.53
CA ARG A 135 -17.48 -11.22 0.18
C ARG A 135 -18.78 -11.78 -0.38
N ASP A 136 -18.85 -13.09 -0.67
CA ASP A 136 -20.12 -13.75 -0.97
C ASP A 136 -21.05 -13.76 0.25
N SER A 137 -20.47 -13.82 1.46
CA SER A 137 -21.23 -13.80 2.73
C SER A 137 -21.31 -12.41 3.33
N VAL A 138 -20.21 -11.64 3.28
CA VAL A 138 -20.14 -10.27 3.81
C VAL A 138 -19.65 -9.33 2.70
N PRO A 139 -20.56 -8.82 1.84
CA PRO A 139 -20.18 -7.92 0.75
C PRO A 139 -19.43 -6.70 1.26
N ARG A 140 -18.41 -6.28 0.52
CA ARG A 140 -17.62 -5.07 0.81
C ARG A 140 -17.53 -4.14 -0.40
N PHE A 141 -17.60 -2.84 -0.14
CA PHE A 141 -17.58 -1.75 -1.10
C PHE A 141 -16.76 -0.58 -0.54
N VAL A 142 -16.29 0.33 -1.40
CA VAL A 142 -15.62 1.53 -0.93
C VAL A 142 -16.59 2.38 -0.11
N GLY A 143 -16.22 2.70 1.13
CA GLY A 143 -17.06 3.48 2.04
C GLY A 143 -18.28 2.71 2.54
N ASP A 144 -18.26 1.38 2.47
CA ASP A 144 -19.17 0.58 3.29
C ASP A 144 -18.91 0.90 4.76
N GLY A 145 -19.94 0.91 5.60
CA GLY A 145 -19.78 1.20 7.03
C GLY A 145 -18.97 0.15 7.81
N LEU A 146 -18.27 -0.75 7.12
CA LEU A 146 -17.44 -1.83 7.67
C LEU A 146 -15.94 -1.58 7.42
N SER A 147 -15.56 -0.48 6.77
CA SER A 147 -14.17 -0.06 6.63
C SER A 147 -13.48 0.07 7.98
N MET A 148 -12.20 -0.31 8.04
CA MET A 148 -11.36 -0.04 9.21
C MET A 148 -11.28 1.47 9.52
N SER A 149 -11.00 1.80 10.78
CA SER A 149 -10.77 3.19 11.21
C SER A 149 -9.50 3.78 10.59
N GLU A 150 -9.32 5.10 10.70
CA GLU A 150 -8.08 5.78 10.31
C GLU A 150 -6.84 5.26 11.08
N GLN A 151 -7.04 4.66 12.27
CA GLN A 151 -5.98 4.07 13.09
C GLN A 151 -5.71 2.61 12.73
N GLY A 152 -6.49 2.03 11.81
CA GLY A 152 -6.41 0.63 11.42
C GLY A 152 -7.21 -0.32 12.31
N ASP A 153 -8.06 0.20 13.20
CA ASP A 153 -8.92 -0.63 14.04
C ASP A 153 -10.08 -1.22 13.21
N PRO A 154 -10.40 -2.51 13.40
CA PRO A 154 -11.56 -3.11 12.74
C PRO A 154 -12.87 -2.58 13.33
N THR A 155 -13.84 -2.29 12.47
CA THR A 155 -15.18 -1.82 12.88
C THR A 155 -16.09 -2.96 13.36
N GLU A 156 -15.99 -4.14 12.74
CA GLU A 156 -16.74 -5.35 13.12
C GLU A 156 -15.94 -6.60 12.73
N TRP A 157 -16.16 -7.71 13.46
CA TRP A 157 -15.58 -9.02 13.17
C TRP A 157 -16.69 -9.99 12.81
N PHE A 158 -16.47 -10.81 11.79
CA PHE A 158 -17.46 -11.78 11.34
C PHE A 158 -17.00 -13.21 11.56
N ASP A 159 -17.92 -14.06 12.02
CA ASP A 159 -17.69 -15.50 12.03
C ASP A 159 -17.70 -16.09 10.60
N LYS A 160 -17.45 -17.39 10.47
CA LYS A 160 -17.44 -18.09 9.17
C LYS A 160 -18.80 -18.10 8.45
N ARG A 161 -19.88 -17.69 9.12
CA ARG A 161 -21.24 -17.62 8.60
C ARG A 161 -21.67 -16.18 8.30
N GLY A 162 -20.79 -15.20 8.53
CA GLY A 162 -21.07 -13.78 8.33
C GLY A 162 -21.84 -13.14 9.48
N ASN A 163 -21.86 -13.73 10.68
CA ASN A 163 -22.49 -13.11 11.84
C ASN A 163 -21.49 -12.14 12.53
N PRO A 164 -21.91 -10.92 12.93
CA PRO A 164 -21.13 -10.00 13.76
C PRO A 164 -20.70 -10.66 15.09
N THR A 165 -19.57 -10.25 15.67
CA THR A 165 -19.02 -10.88 16.88
C THR A 165 -18.45 -9.90 17.91
N MET A 166 -18.27 -8.61 17.58
CA MET A 166 -17.71 -7.64 18.54
C MET A 166 -18.66 -7.24 19.67
N ASN A 167 -19.97 -7.44 19.49
CA ASN A 167 -21.01 -7.07 20.45
C ASN A 167 -21.64 -8.28 21.17
N ASP A 168 -21.08 -9.48 21.01
CA ASP A 168 -21.54 -10.70 21.68
C ASP A 168 -20.91 -10.81 23.09
N ASP A 169 -21.32 -9.93 24.01
CA ASP A 169 -21.11 -10.06 25.47
C ASP A 169 -22.38 -10.60 26.17
#